data_AF-A0A7C8EGA8-F1
#
_entry.id   AF-A0A7C8EGA8-F1
#
_cell.length_a   1.000
_cell.length_b   1.000
_cell.length_c   1.000
_cell.angle_alpha   90.00
_cell.angle_beta   90.00
_cell.angle_gamma   90.00
#
_symmetry.space_group_name_H-M   'P 1'
#
loop_
_entity.id
_entity.type
_entity.pdbx_description
1 polymer ?
#
loop_
_entity_poly.entity_id
_entity_poly.type
_entity_poly.pdbx_seq_one_letter_code
_entity_poly.pdbx_strand_id
1 'polypeptide(L)'
;MAKKAKTLRLDAAGWTFWIVVFLVMLAPCTYAAFKITYEGASWTAPVGIGIVAASLAAGLVTWAVNSVLQRQAKKRRQIRRKETKKRK
;
A
#
# COMPACT_ATOMS: atom_id res chain seq x y z
N MET A 1 31.73 -10.70 1.87
CA MET A 1 30.87 -9.52 1.64
C MET A 1 29.67 -9.93 0.81
N ALA A 2 28.46 -10.05 1.39
CA ALA A 2 27.17 -10.09 0.64
C ALA A 2 26.05 -10.47 1.61
N LYS A 3 25.40 -9.48 2.26
CA LYS A 3 24.06 -9.63 2.86
C LYS A 3 23.46 -8.30 3.36
N LYS A 4 23.80 -7.17 2.73
CA LYS A 4 23.31 -5.82 3.10
C LYS A 4 22.34 -5.20 2.09
N ALA A 5 21.79 -5.99 1.16
CA ALA A 5 21.02 -5.47 0.01
C ALA A 5 19.49 -5.62 0.08
N LYS A 6 18.91 -6.16 1.17
CA LYS A 6 17.44 -6.43 1.21
C LYS A 6 16.62 -5.49 2.10
N THR A 7 17.24 -4.65 2.91
CA THR A 7 16.51 -3.73 3.82
C THR A 7 16.22 -2.37 3.21
N LEU A 8 16.96 -1.94 2.18
CA LEU A 8 16.80 -0.62 1.54
C LEU A 8 15.63 -0.53 0.54
N ARG A 9 15.04 -1.65 0.12
CA ARG A 9 13.93 -1.66 -0.85
C ARG A 9 12.54 -1.59 -0.22
N LEU A 10 12.40 -1.74 1.11
CA LEU A 10 11.09 -1.74 1.76
C LEU A 10 10.60 -0.32 2.12
N ASP A 11 11.51 0.62 2.38
CA ASP A 11 11.16 2.03 2.65
C ASP A 11 10.89 2.83 1.36
N ALA A 12 11.70 2.63 0.32
CA ALA A 12 11.46 3.21 -1.01
C ALA A 12 10.21 2.62 -1.71
N ALA A 13 9.74 1.45 -1.25
CA ALA A 13 8.55 0.82 -1.78
C ALA A 13 7.26 1.48 -1.28
N GLY A 14 7.23 2.22 -0.17
CA GLY A 14 5.97 2.76 0.37
C GLY A 14 5.27 3.71 -0.61
N TRP A 15 5.97 4.75 -1.06
CA TRP A 15 5.42 5.74 -1.99
C TRP A 15 5.26 5.20 -3.42
N THR A 16 6.25 4.46 -3.91
CA THR A 16 6.21 3.88 -5.27
C THR A 16 5.10 2.83 -5.40
N PHE A 17 4.96 1.95 -4.40
CA PHE A 17 3.86 0.97 -4.35
C PHE A 17 2.52 1.67 -4.23
N TRP A 18 2.41 2.70 -3.39
CA TRP A 18 1.17 3.47 -3.27
C TRP A 18 0.77 4.12 -4.59
N ILE A 19 1.70 4.77 -5.30
CA ILE A 19 1.44 5.37 -6.62
C ILE A 19 0.98 4.30 -7.63
N VAL A 20 1.65 3.15 -7.67
CA VAL A 20 1.29 2.06 -8.60
C VAL A 20 -0.11 1.52 -8.28
N VAL A 21 -0.41 1.23 -7.02
CA VAL A 21 -1.73 0.77 -6.59
C VAL A 21 -2.79 1.83 -6.84
N PHE A 22 -2.48 3.11 -6.59
CA PHE A 22 -3.36 4.24 -6.86
C PHE A 22 -3.68 4.34 -8.35
N LEU A 23 -2.67 4.30 -9.23
CA LEU A 23 -2.86 4.31 -10.69
C LEU A 23 -3.74 3.14 -11.15
N VAL A 24 -3.51 1.94 -10.61
CA VAL A 24 -4.30 0.75 -10.93
C VAL A 24 -5.74 0.89 -10.44
N MET A 25 -5.98 1.49 -9.27
CA MET A 25 -7.33 1.73 -8.74
C MET A 25 -8.03 2.96 -9.33
N LEU A 26 -7.28 3.90 -9.91
CA LEU A 26 -7.85 5.13 -10.47
C LEU A 26 -8.87 4.83 -11.57
N ALA A 27 -8.52 3.96 -12.52
CA ALA A 27 -9.39 3.60 -13.64
C ALA A 27 -10.71 2.92 -13.20
N PRO A 28 -10.72 1.86 -12.37
CA PRO A 28 -11.98 1.27 -11.90
C PRO A 28 -12.76 2.18 -10.97
N CYS A 29 -12.11 2.98 -10.11
CA CYS A 29 -12.82 3.90 -9.20
C CYS A 29 -13.47 5.07 -9.96
N THR A 30 -12.80 5.63 -10.97
CA THR A 30 -13.40 6.67 -11.82
C THR A 30 -14.55 6.11 -12.65
N TYR A 31 -14.41 4.93 -13.26
CA TYR A 31 -15.50 4.27 -13.98
C TYR A 31 -16.71 4.00 -13.08
N ALA A 32 -16.49 3.49 -11.85
CA ALA A 32 -17.55 3.30 -10.88
C ALA A 32 -18.23 4.62 -10.48
N ALA A 33 -17.45 5.69 -10.28
CA ALA A 33 -18.00 7.01 -9.96
C ALA A 33 -18.87 7.57 -11.09
N PHE A 34 -18.49 7.37 -12.36
CA PHE A 34 -19.32 7.74 -13.51
C PHE A 34 -20.63 6.93 -13.59
N LYS A 35 -20.64 5.67 -13.14
CA LYS A 35 -21.87 4.86 -13.07
C LYS A 35 -22.82 5.26 -11.96
N ILE A 36 -22.30 5.83 -10.87
CA ILE A 36 -23.09 6.22 -9.69
C ILE A 36 -23.61 7.66 -9.82
N THR A 37 -22.92 8.50 -10.59
CA THR A 37 -23.26 9.91 -10.73
C THR A 37 -24.41 10.12 -11.71
N TYR A 38 -25.39 10.94 -11.34
CA TYR A 38 -26.57 11.28 -12.14
C TYR A 38 -26.19 12.04 -13.44
N GLU A 39 -26.98 11.85 -14.50
CA GLU A 39 -26.74 12.41 -15.84
C GLU A 39 -26.70 13.96 -15.91
N GLY A 40 -27.12 14.66 -14.85
CA GLY A 40 -27.09 16.13 -14.76
C GLY A 40 -25.85 16.73 -14.07
N ALA A 41 -24.92 15.92 -13.57
CA ALA A 41 -23.78 16.42 -12.81
C ALA A 41 -22.58 16.76 -13.71
N SER A 42 -21.88 17.85 -13.38
CA SER A 42 -20.63 18.25 -14.03
C SER A 42 -19.62 17.10 -14.02
N TRP A 43 -18.94 16.84 -15.15
CA TRP A 43 -17.93 15.77 -15.29
C TRP A 43 -16.80 15.83 -14.24
N THR A 44 -16.58 16.98 -13.62
CA THR A 44 -15.61 17.18 -12.55
C THR A 44 -15.98 16.44 -11.26
N ALA A 45 -17.27 16.28 -10.96
CA ALA A 45 -17.76 15.61 -9.75
C ALA A 45 -17.41 14.11 -9.70
N PRO A 46 -17.74 13.26 -10.71
CA PRO A 46 -17.40 11.84 -10.68
C PRO A 46 -15.88 11.62 -10.70
N VAL A 47 -15.12 12.45 -11.42
CA VAL A 47 -13.65 12.37 -11.44
C VAL A 47 -13.07 12.66 -10.05
N GLY A 48 -13.54 13.71 -9.37
CA GLY A 48 -13.11 14.03 -8.00
C GLY A 48 -13.41 12.91 -7.02
N ILE A 49 -14.62 12.34 -7.06
CA ILE A 49 -15.03 11.21 -6.22
C ILE A 49 -14.15 9.98 -6.49
N GLY A 50 -13.90 9.66 -7.77
CA GLY A 50 -13.07 8.54 -8.18
C GLY A 50 -11.63 8.67 -7.67
N ILE A 51 -11.03 9.86 -7.76
CA ILE A 51 -9.67 10.15 -7.26
C ILE A 51 -9.59 9.98 -5.74
N VAL A 52 -10.56 10.53 -4.99
CA VAL A 52 -10.57 10.43 -3.53
C VAL A 52 -10.77 8.98 -3.10
N ALA A 53 -11.72 8.27 -3.72
CA ALA A 53 -11.97 6.86 -3.45
C ALA A 53 -10.74 5.98 -3.75
N ALA A 54 -10.09 6.19 -4.89
CA ALA A 54 -8.86 5.49 -5.25
C ALA A 54 -7.72 5.78 -4.27
N SER A 55 -7.58 7.03 -3.80
CA SER A 55 -6.54 7.42 -2.85
C SER A 55 -6.70 6.70 -1.50
N LEU A 56 -7.94 6.64 -1.00
CA LEU A 56 -8.26 5.96 0.26
C LEU A 56 -8.03 4.46 0.14
N ALA A 57 -8.48 3.84 -0.95
CA ALA A 57 -8.32 2.42 -1.18
C ALA A 57 -6.84 2.04 -1.34
N ALA A 58 -6.07 2.81 -2.12
CA ALA A 58 -4.63 2.60 -2.25
C ALA A 58 -3.88 2.78 -0.92
N GLY A 59 -4.30 3.75 -0.10
CA GLY A 59 -3.79 3.94 1.26
C GLY A 59 -4.03 2.73 2.16
N LEU A 60 -5.26 2.22 2.17
CA LEU A 60 -5.66 1.02 2.92
C LEU A 60 -4.86 -0.22 2.50
N VAL A 61 -4.73 -0.45 1.19
CA VAL A 61 -3.96 -1.58 0.65
C VAL A 61 -2.49 -1.48 1.04
N THR A 62 -1.90 -0.28 0.91
CA THR A 62 -0.49 -0.03 1.27
C THR A 62 -0.27 -0.24 2.76
N TRP A 63 -1.17 0.25 3.61
CA TRP A 63 -1.11 0.05 5.05
C TRP A 63 -1.25 -1.42 5.43
N ALA A 64 -2.16 -2.16 4.80
CA ALA A 64 -2.38 -3.57 5.06
C ALA A 64 -1.12 -4.39 4.72
N VAL A 65 -0.55 -4.16 3.53
CA VAL A 65 0.69 -4.83 3.10
C VAL A 65 1.85 -4.52 4.05
N ASN A 66 2.02 -3.24 4.42
CA ASN A 66 3.10 -2.84 5.32
C ASN A 66 2.92 -3.44 6.72
N SER A 67 1.69 -3.49 7.23
CA SER A 67 1.36 -4.11 8.52
C SER A 67 1.70 -5.61 8.55
N VAL A 68 1.42 -6.34 7.47
CA VAL A 68 1.77 -7.77 7.34
C VAL A 68 3.29 -7.95 7.32
N LEU A 69 4.01 -7.15 6.52
CA LEU A 69 5.47 -7.20 6.45
C LEU A 69 6.13 -6.89 7.80
N GLN A 70 5.64 -5.87 8.51
CA GLN A 70 6.14 -5.52 9.85
C GLN A 70 5.88 -6.65 10.86
N ARG A 71 4.70 -7.27 10.83
CA ARG A 71 4.40 -8.44 11.68
C ARG A 71 5.37 -9.59 11.42
N GLN A 72 5.68 -9.88 10.16
CA GLN A 72 6.67 -10.92 9.81
C GLN A 72 8.09 -10.55 10.25
N ALA A 73 8.52 -9.31 10.03
CA ALA A 73 9.83 -8.83 10.46
C ALA A 73 9.99 -8.91 11.98
N LYS A 74 8.94 -8.58 12.75
CA LYS A 74 8.91 -8.69 14.21
C LYS A 74 9.07 -10.14 14.68
N LYS A 75 8.36 -11.09 14.06
CA LYS A 75 8.53 -12.53 14.33
C LYS A 75 9.97 -13.00 14.10
N ARG A 76 10.59 -12.61 12.96
CA ARG A 76 11.99 -12.96 12.65
C ARG A 76 12.98 -12.38 13.66
N ARG A 77 12.76 -11.16 14.14
CA ARG A 77 13.62 -10.54 15.17
C ARG A 77 13.51 -11.26 16.52
N GLN A 78 12.32 -11.72 16.90
CA GLN A 78 12.13 -12.48 18.14
C GLN A 78 12.82 -13.84 18.09
N ILE A 79 12.74 -14.56 16.96
CA ILE A 79 13.43 -15.85 16.78
C ILE A 79 14.95 -15.66 16.92
N ARG A 80 15.52 -14.65 16.23
CA ARG A 80 16.96 -14.34 16.34
C ARG A 80 17.40 -13.98 17.76
N ARG A 81 16.57 -13.24 18.51
CA ARG A 81 16.85 -12.91 19.93
C ARG A 81 16.88 -14.15 20.81
N LYS A 82 16.04 -15.15 20.53
CA LYS A 82 16.04 -16.44 21.26
C LYS A 82 17.29 -17.26 20.92
N GLU A 83 17.72 -17.29 19.66
CA GLU A 83 18.95 -17.98 19.24
C GLU A 83 20.20 -17.38 19.88
N THR A 84 20.29 -16.05 19.99
CA THR A 84 21.42 -15.39 20.64
C THR A 84 21.48 -15.62 22.15
N LYS A 85 20.33 -15.84 22.81
CA LYS A 85 20.27 -16.15 24.25
C LYS A 85 20.63 -17.60 24.57
N LYS A 86 20.47 -18.53 23.62
CA LYS A 86 20.88 -19.94 23.77
C LYS A 86 22.37 -20.19 23.51
N ARG A 87 23.07 -19.20 22.94
CA ARG A 87 24.51 -19.26 22.62
C ARG A 87 25.41 -18.61 23.69
N LYS A 88 24.82 -17.99 24.71
CA LYS A 88 25.50 -17.55 25.94
C LYS A 88 25.15 -18.53 27.04
#